data_AF-A0A0A2LZF5-F1
#
_entry.id   AF-A0A0A2LZF5-F1
#
_cell.length_a   1.000
_cell.length_b   1.000
_cell.length_c   1.000
_cell.angle_alpha   90.00
_cell.angle_beta   90.00
_cell.angle_gamma   90.00
#
_symmetry.space_group_name_H-M   'P 1'
#
loop_
_entity.id
_entity.type
_entity.pdbx_description
1 polymer ?
#
loop_
_entity_poly.entity_id
_entity_poly.type
_entity_poly.pdbx_seq_one_letter_code
_entity_poly.pdbx_strand_id
1 'polypeptide(L)'
;MKINRATKIRLLLIKILISNSRIVDLYALEDIDEEDIESIKIELEGYIAKYKKCGLKIDYDTSEIYKTKNVIKISSYINNLSATRFEKYAALLIKIFGYEISYATKISHDQGIDFIGVKRFQLFDSKRNNYLIGQAKKYNDLVNVNEVRNFAGSVILLRSKEFSQAKVYESILMKSFTPIEGVFVTSYFFSPPAVKLCESADIISLDFIDLILLTEKAILEKTLDIETNNLFINKKVDIALNKIDILK
;
A
#
# COMPACT_ATOMS: atom_id res chain seq x y z
N MET A 1 9.34 27.78 7.29
CA MET A 1 8.17 27.46 6.45
C MET A 1 7.11 26.85 7.37
N LYS A 2 5.90 27.42 7.48
CA LYS A 2 4.85 26.84 8.34
C LYS A 2 4.36 25.54 7.70
N ILE A 3 4.47 24.42 8.42
CA ILE A 3 3.87 23.15 8.00
C ILE A 3 2.34 23.32 8.06
N ASN A 4 1.62 22.97 6.99
CA ASN A 4 0.16 23.02 7.03
C ASN A 4 -0.37 21.96 8.01
N ARG A 5 -1.56 22.19 8.57
CA ARG A 5 -2.14 21.29 9.58
C ARG A 5 -2.31 19.86 9.07
N ALA A 6 -2.76 19.67 7.83
CA ALA A 6 -2.96 18.33 7.27
C ALA A 6 -1.65 17.52 7.13
N THR A 7 -0.52 18.19 6.90
CA THR A 7 0.82 17.56 6.90
C THR A 7 1.26 17.27 8.34
N LYS A 8 0.95 18.15 9.29
CA LYS A 8 1.20 17.93 10.73
C LYS A 8 0.49 16.67 11.23
N ILE A 9 -0.81 16.52 10.97
CA ILE A 9 -1.60 15.34 11.37
C ILE A 9 -0.98 14.04 10.84
N ARG A 10 -0.61 14.01 9.56
CA ARG A 10 0.04 12.83 8.94
C ARG A 10 1.38 12.47 9.57
N LEU A 11 2.19 13.47 9.90
CA LEU A 11 3.45 13.25 10.62
C LEU A 11 3.20 12.68 12.03
N LEU A 12 2.17 13.18 12.72
CA LEU A 12 1.76 12.63 14.02
C LEU A 12 1.27 11.19 13.90
N LEU A 13 0.46 10.86 12.88
CA LEU A 13 0.01 9.48 12.63
C LEU A 13 1.18 8.52 12.38
N ILE A 14 2.16 8.93 11.59
CA ILE A 14 3.39 8.14 11.39
C ILE A 14 4.14 7.95 12.71
N LYS A 15 4.33 9.01 13.50
CA LYS A 15 4.97 8.92 14.82
C LYS A 15 4.22 7.96 15.75
N ILE A 16 2.90 8.08 15.82
CA ILE A 16 2.02 7.21 16.61
C ILE A 16 2.22 5.75 16.18
N LEU A 17 2.21 5.45 14.88
CA LEU A 17 2.28 4.08 14.39
C LEU A 17 3.67 3.46 14.50
N ILE A 18 4.74 4.25 14.31
CA ILE A 18 6.13 3.77 14.39
C ILE A 18 6.61 3.63 15.84
N SER A 19 5.97 4.31 16.81
CA SER A 19 6.39 4.22 18.21
C SER A 19 6.35 2.77 18.72
N ASN A 20 7.33 2.39 19.54
CA ASN A 20 7.41 1.04 20.11
C ASN A 20 6.40 0.80 21.25
N SER A 21 5.74 1.86 21.72
CA SER A 21 4.71 1.79 22.77
C SER A 21 3.45 1.14 22.24
N ARG A 22 2.80 0.30 23.06
CA ARG A 22 1.48 -0.27 22.73
C ARG A 22 0.33 0.69 22.95
N ILE A 23 0.54 1.68 23.80
CA ILE A 23 -0.42 2.73 24.13
C ILE A 23 0.30 4.05 23.83
N VAL A 24 -0.37 4.94 23.13
CA VAL A 24 0.11 6.30 22.87
C VAL A 24 -0.94 7.26 23.38
N ASP A 25 -0.62 7.98 24.45
CA ASP A 25 -1.41 9.11 24.92
C ASP A 25 -1.22 10.28 23.96
N LEU A 26 -2.30 10.75 23.33
CA LEU A 26 -2.24 11.84 22.37
C LEU A 26 -1.88 13.17 23.04
N TYR A 27 -2.25 13.41 24.30
CA TYR A 27 -1.89 14.63 25.03
C TYR A 27 -0.39 14.69 25.38
N ALA A 28 0.29 13.55 25.39
CA ALA A 28 1.73 13.48 25.60
C ALA A 28 2.55 13.80 24.33
N LEU A 29 1.90 14.03 23.18
CA LEU A 29 2.59 14.40 21.94
C LEU A 29 2.98 15.88 21.96
N GLU A 30 4.21 16.16 21.57
CA GLU A 30 4.72 17.53 21.44
C GLU A 30 3.95 18.33 20.39
N ASP A 31 3.73 19.63 20.68
CA ASP A 31 3.08 20.60 19.81
C ASP A 31 1.68 20.20 19.34
N ILE A 32 0.91 19.43 20.11
CA ILE A 32 -0.46 19.04 19.76
C ILE A 32 -1.50 19.93 20.46
N ASP A 33 -2.61 20.20 19.78
CA ASP A 33 -3.79 20.85 20.36
C ASP A 33 -5.02 19.92 20.26
N GLU A 34 -6.11 20.29 20.94
CA GLU A 34 -7.35 19.47 20.96
C GLU A 34 -7.92 19.24 19.55
N GLU A 35 -7.80 20.24 18.71
CA GLU A 35 -8.24 20.23 17.32
C GLU A 35 -7.47 19.18 16.49
N ASP A 36 -6.17 19.03 16.73
CA ASP A 36 -5.34 18.01 16.12
C ASP A 36 -5.63 16.60 16.66
N ILE A 37 -5.88 16.47 17.97
CA ILE A 37 -6.30 15.20 18.59
C ILE A 37 -7.58 14.69 17.93
N GLU A 38 -8.58 15.55 17.76
CA GLU A 38 -9.84 15.17 17.13
C GLU A 38 -9.65 14.77 15.66
N SER A 39 -8.79 15.49 14.93
CA SER A 39 -8.45 15.15 13.55
C SER A 39 -7.79 13.78 13.43
N ILE A 40 -6.88 13.45 14.35
CA ILE A 40 -6.22 12.13 14.42
C ILE A 40 -7.25 11.03 14.71
N LYS A 41 -8.17 11.26 15.66
CA LYS A 41 -9.23 10.30 16.01
C LYS A 41 -10.11 9.99 14.79
N ILE A 42 -10.61 11.03 14.13
CA ILE A 42 -11.46 10.91 12.93
C ILE A 42 -10.73 10.13 11.82
N GLU A 43 -9.47 10.48 11.55
CA GLU A 43 -8.70 9.83 10.48
C GLU A 43 -8.45 8.35 10.80
N LEU A 44 -8.02 8.02 12.03
CA LEU A 44 -7.80 6.63 12.45
C LEU A 44 -9.10 5.81 12.48
N GLU A 45 -10.22 6.41 12.89
CA GLU A 45 -11.52 5.74 12.90
C GLU A 45 -11.91 5.28 11.48
N GLY A 46 -11.66 6.12 10.46
CA GLY A 46 -11.85 5.75 9.06
C GLY A 46 -11.08 4.49 8.66
N TYR A 47 -9.80 4.39 9.04
CA TYR A 47 -9.00 3.19 8.79
C TYR A 47 -9.47 1.98 9.60
N ILE A 48 -9.81 2.15 10.87
CA ILE A 48 -10.31 1.07 11.74
C ILE A 48 -11.61 0.49 11.17
N ALA A 49 -12.51 1.35 10.70
CA ALA A 49 -13.75 0.95 10.04
C ALA A 49 -13.50 0.20 8.73
N LYS A 50 -12.55 0.67 7.91
CA LYS A 50 -12.14 0.03 6.64
C LYS A 50 -11.56 -1.36 6.86
N TYR A 51 -10.71 -1.56 7.87
CA TYR A 51 -9.99 -2.81 8.13
C TYR A 51 -10.50 -3.58 9.36
N LYS A 52 -11.81 -3.58 9.62
CA LYS A 52 -12.50 -4.27 10.74
C LYS A 52 -11.71 -5.42 11.38
N LYS A 53 -11.66 -5.45 12.72
CA LYS A 53 -10.86 -6.41 13.52
C LYS A 53 -9.34 -6.26 13.36
N CYS A 54 -8.88 -5.07 12.97
CA CYS A 54 -7.47 -4.73 13.03
C CYS A 54 -6.98 -4.51 14.47
N GLY A 55 -5.67 -4.39 14.62
CA GLY A 55 -4.98 -4.21 15.89
C GLY A 55 -4.88 -2.77 16.38
N LEU A 56 -5.66 -1.84 15.81
CA LEU A 56 -5.77 -0.46 16.26
C LEU A 56 -7.09 -0.23 17.00
N LYS A 57 -7.03 0.50 18.12
CA LYS A 57 -8.21 0.98 18.84
C LYS A 57 -7.95 2.38 19.40
N ILE A 58 -9.02 3.15 19.53
CA ILE A 58 -9.03 4.50 20.10
C ILE A 58 -9.86 4.43 21.38
N ASP A 59 -9.30 4.91 22.48
CA ASP A 59 -10.06 5.24 23.69
C ASP A 59 -10.39 6.73 23.64
N TYR A 60 -11.67 7.06 23.51
CA TYR A 60 -12.11 8.45 23.29
C TYR A 60 -12.06 9.28 24.58
N ASP A 61 -12.22 8.64 25.75
CA ASP A 61 -12.25 9.30 27.05
C ASP A 61 -10.85 9.74 27.47
N THR A 62 -9.86 8.86 27.24
CA THR A 62 -8.46 9.11 27.59
C THR A 62 -7.64 9.68 26.43
N SER A 63 -8.18 9.66 25.21
CA SER A 63 -7.45 9.98 23.97
C SER A 63 -6.21 9.10 23.78
N GLU A 64 -6.28 7.84 24.21
CA GLU A 64 -5.20 6.87 24.02
C GLU A 64 -5.40 6.03 22.75
N ILE A 65 -4.30 5.79 22.03
CA ILE A 65 -4.26 4.90 20.87
C ILE A 65 -3.60 3.58 21.26
N TYR A 66 -4.36 2.49 21.14
CA TYR A 66 -3.91 1.13 21.42
C TYR A 66 -3.49 0.42 20.14
N LYS A 67 -2.33 -0.23 20.19
CA LYS A 67 -1.73 -0.96 19.06
C LYS A 67 -1.34 -2.38 19.46
N THR A 68 -1.61 -3.34 18.58
CA THR A 68 -1.07 -4.70 18.73
C THR A 68 0.44 -4.74 18.48
N LYS A 69 1.07 -5.84 18.92
CA LYS A 69 2.47 -6.13 18.57
C LYS A 69 2.69 -6.23 17.06
N ASN A 70 1.67 -6.64 16.29
CA ASN A 70 1.79 -6.79 14.84
C ASN A 70 1.84 -5.43 14.17
N VAL A 71 0.92 -4.52 14.50
CA VAL A 71 0.92 -3.13 14.01
C VAL A 71 2.30 -2.48 14.19
N ILE A 72 2.86 -2.55 15.40
CA ILE A 72 4.17 -1.95 15.73
C ILE A 72 5.30 -2.55 14.88
N LYS A 73 5.30 -3.87 14.69
CA LYS A 73 6.35 -4.54 13.91
C LYS A 73 6.22 -4.24 12.42
N ILE A 74 5.01 -4.24 11.89
CA ILE A 74 4.73 -3.98 10.48
C ILE A 74 5.07 -2.52 10.15
N SER A 75 4.64 -1.57 10.98
CA SER A 75 4.95 -0.14 10.79
C SER A 75 6.45 0.12 10.78
N SER A 76 7.18 -0.45 11.76
CA SER A 76 8.63 -0.37 11.83
C SER A 76 9.30 -1.02 10.61
N TYR A 77 8.81 -2.19 10.18
CA TYR A 77 9.33 -2.87 9.00
C TYR A 77 9.18 -2.02 7.74
N ILE A 78 7.97 -1.56 7.42
CA ILE A 78 7.68 -0.74 6.23
C ILE A 78 8.50 0.56 6.24
N ASN A 79 8.63 1.18 7.41
CA ASN A 79 9.40 2.41 7.53
C ASN A 79 10.88 2.23 7.13
N ASN A 80 11.46 1.08 7.49
CA ASN A 80 12.86 0.75 7.29
C ASN A 80 13.18 0.07 5.94
N LEU A 81 12.19 -0.14 5.06
CA LEU A 81 12.45 -0.69 3.73
C LEU A 81 13.18 0.32 2.84
N SER A 82 14.16 -0.15 2.07
CA SER A 82 14.67 0.59 0.91
C SER A 82 13.60 0.67 -0.18
N ALA A 83 13.72 1.61 -1.11
CA ALA A 83 12.77 1.78 -2.22
C ALA A 83 12.51 0.47 -2.99
N THR A 84 13.58 -0.19 -3.43
CA THR A 84 13.48 -1.49 -4.14
C THR A 84 12.81 -2.58 -3.30
N ARG A 85 13.06 -2.61 -1.98
CA ARG A 85 12.40 -3.61 -1.11
C ARG A 85 10.93 -3.26 -0.86
N PHE A 86 10.59 -1.98 -0.87
CA PHE A 86 9.23 -1.49 -0.76
C PHE A 86 8.39 -1.86 -1.99
N GLU A 87 8.94 -1.72 -3.20
CA GLU A 87 8.29 -2.18 -4.45
C GLU A 87 7.94 -3.67 -4.39
N LYS A 88 8.90 -4.51 -4.01
CA LYS A 88 8.67 -5.95 -3.84
C LYS A 88 7.62 -6.25 -2.77
N TYR A 89 7.62 -5.48 -1.68
CA TYR A 89 6.62 -5.61 -0.62
C TYR A 89 5.22 -5.26 -1.13
N ALA A 90 5.07 -4.16 -1.88
CA ALA A 90 3.82 -3.78 -2.51
C ALA A 90 3.32 -4.86 -3.51
N ALA A 91 4.23 -5.41 -4.31
CA ALA A 91 3.92 -6.53 -5.21
C ALA A 91 3.50 -7.81 -4.45
N LEU A 92 4.00 -8.05 -3.24
CA LEU A 92 3.52 -9.17 -2.42
C LEU A 92 2.07 -8.97 -1.97
N LEU A 93 1.70 -7.74 -1.63
CA LEU A 93 0.37 -7.43 -1.10
C LEU A 93 -0.75 -7.69 -2.10
N ILE A 94 -0.49 -7.67 -3.40
CA ILE A 94 -1.53 -7.95 -4.40
C ILE A 94 -2.05 -9.38 -4.34
N LYS A 95 -1.29 -10.30 -3.74
CA LYS A 95 -1.76 -11.66 -3.45
C LYS A 95 -2.97 -11.66 -2.50
N ILE A 96 -3.08 -10.66 -1.62
CA ILE A 96 -4.23 -10.51 -0.71
C ILE A 96 -5.52 -10.27 -1.50
N PHE A 97 -5.43 -9.64 -2.67
CA PHE A 97 -6.57 -9.43 -3.57
C PHE A 97 -6.86 -10.66 -4.47
N GLY A 98 -6.12 -11.76 -4.28
CA GLY A 98 -6.27 -13.00 -5.04
C GLY A 98 -5.64 -12.93 -6.44
N TYR A 99 -4.67 -12.04 -6.64
CA TYR A 99 -3.86 -12.01 -7.86
C TYR A 99 -2.60 -12.85 -7.67
N GLU A 100 -2.24 -13.61 -8.70
CA GLU A 100 -0.90 -14.17 -8.83
C GLU A 100 0.03 -13.07 -9.32
N ILE A 101 1.24 -12.97 -8.76
CA ILE A 101 2.25 -12.04 -9.28
C ILE A 101 2.68 -12.57 -10.64
N SER A 102 2.35 -11.83 -11.69
CA SER A 102 2.77 -12.14 -13.05
C SER A 102 4.14 -11.51 -13.35
N TYR A 103 4.43 -10.35 -12.75
CA TYR A 103 5.59 -9.53 -13.13
C TYR A 103 5.98 -8.52 -12.03
N ALA A 104 7.27 -8.37 -11.78
CA ALA A 104 7.87 -7.26 -11.02
C ALA A 104 9.00 -6.68 -11.88
N THR A 105 8.99 -5.36 -12.10
CA THR A 105 9.91 -4.72 -13.05
C THR A 105 11.37 -4.74 -12.59
N LYS A 106 12.29 -4.57 -13.55
CA LYS A 106 13.70 -4.30 -13.29
C LYS A 106 13.90 -2.84 -12.87
N ILE A 107 14.74 -2.65 -11.85
CA ILE A 107 15.19 -1.40 -11.19
C ILE A 107 15.53 -0.20 -12.11
N SER A 108 15.66 -0.37 -13.43
CA SER A 108 16.17 0.67 -14.35
C SER A 108 15.27 1.05 -15.52
N HIS A 109 14.02 0.55 -15.64
CA HIS A 109 13.27 0.63 -16.90
C HIS A 109 11.84 1.19 -16.79
N ASP A 110 11.47 1.75 -15.63
CA ASP A 110 10.05 1.86 -15.27
C ASP A 110 9.41 3.15 -15.77
N GLN A 111 8.63 2.98 -16.84
CA GLN A 111 7.68 3.95 -17.37
C GLN A 111 6.49 4.15 -16.42
N GLY A 112 6.69 4.10 -15.09
CA GLY A 112 5.67 4.31 -14.07
C GLY A 112 4.86 3.06 -13.66
N ILE A 113 5.29 1.85 -14.00
CA ILE A 113 4.68 0.59 -13.55
C ILE A 113 5.76 -0.22 -12.85
N ASP A 114 5.46 -0.75 -11.67
CA ASP A 114 6.43 -1.49 -10.85
C ASP A 114 6.08 -2.99 -10.73
N PHE A 115 4.79 -3.33 -10.84
CA PHE A 115 4.35 -4.73 -10.81
C PHE A 115 3.03 -4.95 -11.54
N ILE A 116 2.81 -6.20 -11.97
CA ILE A 116 1.56 -6.65 -12.60
C ILE A 116 1.13 -7.97 -11.98
N GLY A 117 -0.11 -7.99 -11.49
CA GLY A 117 -0.83 -9.18 -11.04
C GLY A 117 -1.77 -9.72 -12.12
N VAL A 118 -1.97 -11.03 -12.12
CA VAL A 118 -2.97 -11.71 -12.95
C VAL A 118 -3.89 -12.52 -12.07
N LYS A 119 -5.20 -12.33 -12.25
CA LYS A 119 -6.23 -13.20 -11.69
C LYS A 119 -6.94 -13.89 -12.83
N ARG A 120 -6.80 -15.23 -12.88
CA ARG A 120 -7.45 -16.05 -13.91
C ARG A 120 -8.77 -16.55 -13.35
N PHE A 121 -9.83 -16.40 -14.13
CA PHE A 121 -11.13 -16.95 -13.78
C PHE A 121 -11.77 -17.59 -15.02
N GLN A 122 -12.58 -18.60 -14.76
CA GLN A 122 -13.35 -19.28 -15.77
C GLN A 122 -14.79 -18.77 -15.71
N LEU A 123 -15.27 -18.23 -16.82
CA LEU A 123 -16.67 -17.85 -16.98
C LEU A 123 -17.24 -18.67 -18.13
N PHE A 124 -18.11 -19.62 -17.79
CA PHE A 124 -18.56 -20.68 -18.70
C PHE A 124 -17.37 -21.45 -19.29
N ASP A 125 -17.29 -21.56 -20.62
CA ASP A 125 -16.19 -22.21 -21.32
C ASP A 125 -15.00 -21.26 -21.63
N SER A 126 -15.10 -19.99 -21.23
CA SER A 126 -14.07 -19.00 -21.51
C SER A 126 -13.12 -18.79 -20.32
N LYS A 127 -11.82 -18.98 -20.57
CA LYS A 127 -10.76 -18.54 -19.65
C LYS A 127 -10.51 -17.04 -19.85
N ARG A 128 -10.64 -16.27 -18.77
CA ARG A 128 -10.41 -14.83 -18.77
C ARG A 128 -9.35 -14.46 -17.75
N ASN A 129 -8.63 -13.39 -18.05
CA ASN A 129 -7.68 -12.78 -17.13
C ASN A 129 -8.24 -11.41 -16.72
N ASN A 130 -8.13 -11.09 -15.44
CA ASN A 130 -8.13 -9.73 -14.93
C ASN A 130 -6.68 -9.36 -14.59
N TYR A 131 -6.27 -8.14 -14.91
CA TYR A 131 -4.94 -7.65 -14.58
C TYR A 131 -5.03 -6.58 -13.51
N LEU A 132 -4.12 -6.64 -12.55
CA LEU A 132 -3.91 -5.56 -11.60
C LEU A 132 -2.54 -4.97 -11.90
N ILE A 133 -2.49 -3.70 -12.29
CA ILE A 133 -1.25 -2.99 -12.57
C ILE A 133 -0.96 -2.10 -11.38
N GLY A 134 0.28 -2.08 -10.91
CA GLY A 134 0.61 -1.25 -9.77
C GLY A 134 1.90 -0.46 -9.89
N GLN A 135 1.89 0.65 -9.16
CA GLN A 135 3.04 1.49 -8.88
C GLN A 135 3.23 1.56 -7.36
N ALA A 136 4.48 1.48 -6.91
CA ALA A 136 4.89 1.55 -5.52
C ALA A 136 5.99 2.59 -5.35
N LYS A 137 5.77 3.57 -4.47
CA LYS A 137 6.78 4.58 -4.17
C LYS A 137 7.11 4.69 -2.69
N LYS A 138 8.40 4.54 -2.38
CA LYS A 138 8.95 4.79 -1.05
C LYS A 138 9.25 6.27 -0.92
N TYR A 139 8.37 6.99 -0.24
CA TYR A 139 8.43 8.44 -0.07
C TYR A 139 8.52 8.89 1.38
N ASN A 140 9.01 10.12 1.49
CA ASN A 140 8.98 10.94 2.71
C ASN A 140 8.09 12.18 2.53
N ASP A 141 7.35 12.26 1.41
CA ASP A 141 6.47 13.37 1.06
C ASP A 141 5.17 12.86 0.41
N LEU A 142 4.19 13.74 0.29
CA LEU A 142 2.87 13.44 -0.23
C LEU A 142 2.92 13.05 -1.71
N VAL A 143 2.20 11.99 -2.06
CA VAL A 143 1.91 11.68 -3.46
C VAL A 143 0.98 12.77 -4.02
N ASN A 144 1.40 13.38 -5.11
CA ASN A 144 0.68 14.47 -5.75
C ASN A 144 -0.08 14.03 -7.01
N VAL A 145 -0.90 14.93 -7.54
CA VAL A 145 -1.77 14.69 -8.70
C VAL A 145 -0.97 14.31 -9.96
N ASN A 146 0.21 14.90 -10.17
CA ASN A 146 1.02 14.61 -11.37
C ASN A 146 1.49 13.16 -11.39
N GLU A 147 1.78 12.59 -10.23
CA GLU A 147 2.21 11.20 -10.13
C GLU A 147 1.07 10.24 -10.43
N VAL A 148 -0.12 10.50 -9.90
CA VAL A 148 -1.32 9.70 -10.20
C VAL A 148 -1.65 9.78 -11.70
N ARG A 149 -1.52 10.97 -12.33
CA ARG A 149 -1.69 11.12 -13.78
C ARG A 149 -0.65 10.35 -14.58
N ASN A 150 0.61 10.40 -14.15
CA ASN A 150 1.68 9.65 -14.81
C ASN A 150 1.37 8.14 -14.76
N PHE A 151 1.01 7.62 -13.58
CA PHE A 151 0.60 6.23 -13.42
C PHE A 151 -0.57 5.84 -14.33
N ALA A 152 -1.63 6.65 -14.34
CA ALA A 152 -2.80 6.42 -15.19
C ALA A 152 -2.41 6.40 -16.68
N GLY A 153 -1.53 7.32 -17.10
CA GLY A 153 -0.97 7.34 -18.45
C GLY A 153 -0.20 6.07 -18.78
N SER A 154 0.63 5.58 -17.86
CA SER A 154 1.36 4.33 -18.01
C SER A 154 0.43 3.13 -18.18
N VAL A 155 -0.64 3.05 -17.41
CA VAL A 155 -1.66 1.99 -17.55
C VAL A 155 -2.31 2.01 -18.95
N ILE A 156 -2.61 3.20 -19.47
CA ILE A 156 -3.18 3.36 -20.82
C ILE A 156 -2.19 2.90 -21.90
N LEU A 157 -0.93 3.33 -21.80
CA LEU A 157 0.13 2.94 -22.73
C LEU A 157 0.40 1.42 -22.70
N LEU A 158 0.30 0.78 -21.53
CA LEU A 158 0.39 -0.68 -21.42
C LEU A 158 -0.72 -1.35 -22.22
N ARG A 159 -1.95 -0.86 -22.05
CA ARG A 159 -3.12 -1.42 -22.71
C ARG A 159 -3.06 -1.27 -24.22
N SER A 160 -2.58 -0.13 -24.73
CA SER A 160 -2.41 0.08 -26.17
C SER A 160 -1.17 -0.61 -26.74
N LYS A 161 -0.30 -1.17 -25.89
CA LYS A 161 1.02 -1.72 -26.24
C LYS A 161 1.95 -0.68 -26.88
N GLU A 162 1.71 0.60 -26.61
CA GLU A 162 2.49 1.73 -27.14
C GLU A 162 3.64 2.12 -26.20
N PHE A 163 4.29 1.11 -25.63
CA PHE A 163 5.48 1.34 -24.82
C PHE A 163 6.73 1.32 -25.67
N SER A 164 7.66 2.24 -25.36
CA SER A 164 8.99 2.27 -25.98
C SER A 164 9.76 0.97 -25.77
N GLN A 165 9.36 0.12 -24.82
CA GLN A 165 9.96 -1.18 -24.52
C GLN A 165 8.95 -2.35 -24.61
N ALA A 166 8.27 -2.49 -25.76
CA ALA A 166 7.24 -3.51 -26.00
C ALA A 166 7.66 -4.96 -25.63
N LYS A 167 8.95 -5.31 -25.79
CA LYS A 167 9.47 -6.67 -25.55
C LYS A 167 9.25 -7.21 -24.13
N VAL A 168 9.30 -6.33 -23.14
CA VAL A 168 9.16 -6.70 -21.71
C VAL A 168 7.74 -7.17 -21.40
N TYR A 169 6.75 -6.67 -22.15
CA TYR A 169 5.33 -6.93 -21.92
C TYR A 169 4.72 -7.86 -22.98
N GLU A 170 5.53 -8.49 -23.84
CA GLU A 170 5.03 -9.35 -24.93
C GLU A 170 4.18 -10.52 -24.43
N SER A 171 4.53 -11.09 -23.27
CA SER A 171 3.77 -12.17 -22.64
C SER A 171 2.43 -11.71 -22.05
N ILE A 172 2.22 -10.40 -21.91
CA ILE A 172 1.00 -9.83 -21.33
C ILE A 172 0.00 -9.56 -22.45
N LEU A 173 -0.92 -10.52 -22.64
CA LEU A 173 -1.99 -10.38 -23.61
C LEU A 173 -3.22 -9.72 -22.96
N MET A 174 -3.32 -8.40 -23.09
CA MET A 174 -4.53 -7.64 -22.80
C MET A 174 -5.33 -7.47 -24.09
N LYS A 175 -6.50 -8.11 -24.18
CA LYS A 175 -7.51 -7.87 -25.22
C LYS A 175 -8.28 -6.58 -24.92
N SER A 176 -8.98 -6.02 -25.90
CA SER A 176 -9.69 -4.74 -25.78
C SER A 176 -10.67 -4.64 -24.59
N PHE A 177 -11.30 -5.75 -24.20
CA PHE A 177 -12.25 -5.82 -23.08
C PHE A 177 -11.69 -6.53 -21.85
N THR A 178 -10.37 -6.65 -21.76
CA THR A 178 -9.73 -7.21 -20.57
C THR A 178 -9.87 -6.19 -19.44
N PRO A 179 -10.43 -6.58 -18.28
CA PRO A 179 -10.48 -5.70 -17.12
C PRO A 179 -9.07 -5.42 -16.60
N ILE A 180 -8.86 -4.18 -16.16
CA ILE A 180 -7.59 -3.70 -15.60
C ILE A 180 -7.93 -2.89 -14.35
N GLU A 181 -7.35 -3.28 -13.23
CA GLU A 181 -7.41 -2.55 -11.96
C GLU A 181 -6.07 -1.84 -11.73
N GLY A 182 -6.12 -0.55 -11.40
CA GLY A 182 -4.92 0.21 -11.03
C GLY A 182 -4.72 0.22 -9.51
N VAL A 183 -3.49 0.05 -9.04
CA VAL A 183 -3.14 0.28 -7.63
C VAL A 183 -1.92 1.20 -7.50
N PHE A 184 -2.02 2.24 -6.70
CA PHE A 184 -0.90 3.10 -6.33
C PHE A 184 -0.62 2.93 -4.84
N VAL A 185 0.56 2.38 -4.54
CA VAL A 185 1.06 2.14 -3.19
C VAL A 185 2.11 3.18 -2.81
N THR A 186 2.01 3.76 -1.62
CA THR A 186 3.05 4.65 -1.07
C THR A 186 3.36 4.34 0.38
N SER A 187 4.63 4.51 0.77
CA SER A 187 5.04 4.39 2.17
C SER A 187 4.71 5.63 3.01
N TYR A 188 4.09 6.63 2.40
CA TYR A 188 3.67 7.88 3.03
C TYR A 188 2.17 8.05 2.82
N PHE A 189 1.69 9.23 2.46
CA PHE A 189 0.28 9.51 2.21
C PHE A 189 0.05 10.16 0.85
N PHE A 190 -1.19 10.07 0.38
CA PHE A 190 -1.66 10.85 -0.75
C PHE A 190 -2.10 12.24 -0.28
N SER A 191 -1.81 13.25 -1.10
CA SER A 191 -2.44 14.56 -0.94
C SER A 191 -3.97 14.44 -1.18
N PRO A 192 -4.82 15.27 -0.53
CA PRO A 192 -6.27 15.17 -0.73
C PRO A 192 -6.72 15.27 -2.20
N PRO A 193 -6.14 16.14 -3.06
CA PRO A 193 -6.45 16.14 -4.49
C PRO A 193 -6.02 14.86 -5.21
N ALA A 194 -4.92 14.22 -4.79
CA ALA A 194 -4.48 12.96 -5.37
C ALA A 194 -5.41 11.80 -4.98
N VAL A 195 -5.90 11.75 -3.74
CA VAL A 195 -6.93 10.77 -3.31
C VAL A 195 -8.17 10.87 -4.19
N LYS A 196 -8.71 12.09 -4.35
CA LYS A 196 -9.90 12.33 -5.21
C LYS A 196 -9.67 11.92 -6.66
N LEU A 197 -8.46 12.15 -7.18
CA LEU A 197 -8.11 11.72 -8.54
C LEU A 197 -8.04 10.19 -8.63
N CYS A 198 -7.44 9.51 -7.65
CA CYS A 198 -7.43 8.05 -7.60
C CYS A 198 -8.85 7.49 -7.61
N GLU A 199 -9.74 8.00 -6.75
CA GLU A 199 -11.16 7.61 -6.70
C GLU A 199 -11.87 7.81 -8.05
N SER A 200 -11.66 8.99 -8.67
CA SER A 200 -12.31 9.33 -9.95
C SER A 200 -11.77 8.52 -11.13
N ALA A 201 -10.54 8.04 -11.03
CA ALA A 201 -9.86 7.24 -12.05
C ALA A 201 -9.96 5.73 -11.79
N ASP A 202 -10.71 5.31 -10.76
CA ASP A 202 -10.82 3.92 -10.31
C ASP A 202 -9.45 3.27 -10.01
N ILE A 203 -8.55 4.06 -9.40
CA ILE A 203 -7.24 3.64 -8.93
C ILE A 203 -7.31 3.40 -7.42
N ILE A 204 -6.93 2.20 -6.99
CA ILE A 204 -6.82 1.85 -5.59
C ILE A 204 -5.59 2.57 -5.00
N SER A 205 -5.80 3.55 -4.14
CA SER A 205 -4.73 4.19 -3.37
C SER A 205 -4.49 3.46 -2.05
N LEU A 206 -3.25 3.03 -1.79
CA LEU A 206 -2.82 2.43 -0.52
C LEU A 206 -1.69 3.24 0.10
N ASP A 207 -1.96 3.88 1.22
CA ASP A 207 -0.98 4.65 1.99
C ASP A 207 -0.33 3.85 3.13
N PHE A 208 0.52 4.51 3.92
CA PHE A 208 1.25 3.89 5.01
C PHE A 208 0.35 3.13 6.00
N ILE A 209 -0.81 3.69 6.37
CA ILE A 209 -1.71 3.07 7.35
C ILE A 209 -2.45 1.90 6.70
N ASP A 210 -2.91 2.08 5.47
CA ASP A 210 -3.49 1.00 4.67
C ASP A 210 -2.57 -0.22 4.61
N LEU A 211 -1.28 0.01 4.34
CA LEU A 211 -0.30 -1.07 4.22
C LEU A 211 -0.08 -1.82 5.53
N ILE A 212 -0.10 -1.11 6.67
CA ILE A 212 0.04 -1.73 7.99
C ILE A 212 -1.16 -2.63 8.28
N LEU A 213 -2.36 -2.07 8.12
CA LEU A 213 -3.59 -2.74 8.52
C LEU A 213 -3.99 -3.87 7.57
N LEU A 214 -3.79 -3.68 6.27
CA LEU A 214 -3.99 -4.73 5.27
C LEU A 214 -3.08 -5.93 5.52
N THR A 215 -1.81 -5.67 5.86
CA THR A 215 -0.85 -6.73 6.17
C THR A 215 -1.19 -7.44 7.46
N GLU A 216 -1.55 -6.70 8.50
CA GLU A 216 -1.99 -7.31 9.76
C GLU A 216 -3.22 -8.20 9.53
N LYS A 217 -4.21 -7.70 8.79
CA LYS A 217 -5.40 -8.46 8.45
C LYS A 217 -5.05 -9.74 7.69
N ALA A 218 -4.19 -9.65 6.68
CA ALA A 218 -3.78 -10.83 5.91
C ALA A 218 -3.05 -11.89 6.77
N ILE A 219 -2.28 -11.46 7.77
CA ILE A 219 -1.66 -12.37 8.74
C ILE A 219 -2.73 -13.03 9.63
N LEU A 220 -3.67 -12.25 10.17
CA LEU A 220 -4.73 -12.76 11.04
C LEU A 220 -5.67 -13.73 10.31
N GLU A 221 -5.95 -13.47 9.03
CA GLU A 221 -6.79 -14.29 8.16
C GLU A 221 -6.04 -15.45 7.50
N LYS A 222 -4.72 -15.54 7.68
CA LYS A 222 -3.84 -16.55 7.06
C LYS A 222 -3.93 -16.55 5.52
N THR A 223 -4.23 -15.42 4.91
CA THR A 223 -4.28 -15.27 3.44
C THR A 223 -2.91 -15.00 2.84
N LEU A 224 -1.96 -14.59 3.67
CA LEU A 224 -0.55 -14.56 3.34
C LEU A 224 0.11 -15.74 4.06
N ASP A 225 0.59 -16.74 3.30
CA ASP A 225 1.34 -17.91 3.77
C ASP A 225 2.73 -17.50 4.29
N ILE A 226 2.76 -16.60 5.28
CA ILE A 226 3.86 -16.44 6.20
C ILE A 226 3.60 -17.48 7.29
N GLU A 227 3.96 -18.74 7.03
CA GLU A 227 3.64 -19.87 7.89
C GLU A 227 3.82 -19.56 9.39
N THR A 228 2.67 -19.53 10.07
CA THR A 228 2.42 -19.70 11.51
C THR A 228 3.02 -18.66 12.48
N ASN A 229 2.12 -17.84 13.03
CA ASN A 229 1.98 -17.44 14.45
C ASN A 229 3.19 -16.97 15.28
N ASN A 230 4.31 -16.58 14.68
CA ASN A 230 5.36 -15.89 15.42
C ASN A 230 6.00 -14.80 14.58
N LEU A 231 5.37 -13.64 14.63
CA LEU A 231 5.93 -12.31 14.44
C LEU A 231 6.55 -12.07 13.05
N PHE A 232 6.46 -10.83 12.58
CA PHE A 232 7.37 -10.32 11.55
C PHE A 232 8.82 -10.54 12.03
N ILE A 233 9.40 -11.69 11.71
CA ILE A 233 10.83 -11.94 11.79
C ILE A 233 11.31 -11.53 10.42
N ASN A 234 11.99 -10.38 10.33
CA ASN A 234 12.54 -9.80 9.10
C ASN A 234 13.02 -10.88 8.12
N LYS A 235 13.69 -11.92 8.62
CA LYS A 235 14.16 -13.08 7.86
C LYS A 235 13.11 -13.76 6.97
N LYS A 236 11.86 -13.96 7.39
CA LYS A 236 10.83 -14.70 6.61
C LYS A 236 10.20 -13.85 5.52
N VAL A 237 9.88 -12.58 5.82
CA VAL A 237 9.40 -11.65 4.80
C VAL A 237 10.53 -11.40 3.80
N ASP A 238 11.77 -11.29 4.26
CA ASP A 238 12.93 -11.19 3.38
C ASP A 238 13.08 -12.45 2.52
N ILE A 239 12.87 -13.64 3.08
CA ILE A 239 12.82 -14.89 2.29
C ILE A 239 11.69 -14.83 1.25
N ALA A 240 10.48 -14.38 1.60
CA ALA A 240 9.38 -14.25 0.64
C ALA A 240 9.67 -13.21 -0.45
N LEU A 241 10.23 -12.05 -0.09
CA LEU A 241 10.67 -11.01 -1.03
C LEU A 241 11.84 -11.47 -1.90
N ASN A 242 12.71 -12.32 -1.36
CA ASN A 242 13.84 -12.91 -2.09
C ASN A 242 13.40 -14.07 -2.99
N LYS A 243 12.29 -14.74 -2.67
CA LYS A 243 11.61 -15.74 -3.51
C LYS A 243 10.78 -15.11 -4.63
N ILE A 244 10.44 -13.82 -4.54
CA ILE A 244 9.96 -13.07 -5.71
C ILE A 244 11.18 -12.92 -6.62
N ASP A 245 11.33 -13.88 -7.52
CA ASP A 245 12.30 -13.81 -8.60
C ASP A 245 12.04 -12.51 -9.37
N ILE A 246 12.99 -11.58 -9.28
CA ILE A 246 13.11 -10.57 -10.33
C ILE A 246 13.55 -11.38 -11.54
N LEU A 247 12.61 -11.66 -12.45
CA LEU A 247 12.90 -12.40 -13.67
C LEU A 247 14.03 -11.67 -14.41
N LYS A 248 15.08 -12.44 -14.70
CA LYS A 248 16.30 -11.98 -15.38
C LYS A 248 16.02 -11.41 -16.76
#